data_AF-A0A314L6F0-F1
#
_entry.id   AF-A0A314L6F0-F1
#
_cell.length_a   1.000
_cell.length_b   1.000
_cell.length_c   1.000
_cell.angle_alpha   90.00
_cell.angle_beta   90.00
_cell.angle_gamma   90.00
#
_symmetry.space_group_name_H-M   'P 1'
#
loop_
_entity.id
_entity.type
_entity.pdbx_description
1 polymer ?
#
loop_
_entity_poly.entity_id
_entity_poly.type
_entity_poly.pdbx_seq_one_letter_code
_entity_poly.pdbx_strand_id
1 'polypeptide(L)'
;MLVGQSLASTEYPLEWGFGFDYNAWANGKEFKVDDTLGKFYGSDANLHDVVETNYDGYSSCSLTPNNILRPSWTVDANGQAKYTFSNPGLVYLTSSMLGDCASNLKLAANVQS
;
A
#
# COMPACT_ATOMS: atom_id res chain seq x y z
N MET A 1 4.36 11.41 35.93
CA MET A 1 5.29 11.80 34.86
C MET A 1 4.96 10.91 33.67
N LEU A 2 4.39 11.53 32.62
CA LEU A 2 4.08 11.03 31.27
C LEU A 2 3.28 9.71 31.15
N VAL A 3 1.99 9.87 30.86
CA VAL A 3 1.12 8.82 30.28
C VAL A 3 1.67 8.51 28.88
N GLY A 4 2.03 7.25 28.64
CA GLY A 4 2.46 6.79 27.32
C GLY A 4 1.33 7.03 26.32
N GLN A 5 1.55 7.95 25.39
CA GLN A 5 0.63 8.16 24.28
C GLN A 5 0.75 6.92 23.40
N SER A 6 -0.29 6.09 23.37
CA SER A 6 -0.55 5.24 22.22
C SER A 6 -0.56 6.17 21.00
N LEU A 7 0.38 5.98 20.07
CA LEU A 7 0.35 6.69 18.81
C LEU A 7 -0.87 6.12 18.07
N ALA A 8 -1.97 6.86 18.05
CA ALA A 8 -3.16 6.47 17.29
C ALA A 8 -2.76 6.22 15.83
N SER A 9 -3.26 5.12 15.25
CA SER A 9 -3.04 4.83 13.83
C SER A 9 -3.52 5.98 12.96
N THR A 10 -2.73 6.30 11.94
CA THR A 10 -3.02 7.36 10.98
C THR A 10 -3.63 6.75 9.72
N GLU A 11 -4.71 7.35 9.24
CA GLU A 11 -5.28 7.05 7.93
C GLU A 11 -4.75 8.07 6.91
N TYR A 12 -4.10 7.59 5.86
CA TYR A 12 -3.60 8.39 4.75
C TYR A 12 -4.59 8.30 3.59
N PRO A 13 -5.34 9.39 3.27
CA PRO A 13 -6.17 9.44 2.08
C PRO A 13 -5.30 9.30 0.85
N LEU A 14 -5.54 8.26 0.07
CA LEU A 14 -4.78 7.93 -1.13
C LEU A 14 -5.72 7.29 -2.15
N GLU A 15 -5.73 7.82 -3.37
CA GLU A 15 -6.40 7.22 -4.51
C GLU A 15 -5.41 6.35 -5.28
N TRP A 16 -5.79 5.12 -5.63
CA TRP A 16 -4.93 4.14 -6.30
C TRP A 16 -5.29 4.05 -7.78
N GLY A 17 -4.35 4.43 -8.64
CA GLY A 17 -4.55 4.51 -10.08
C GLY A 17 -3.36 5.18 -10.77
N PHE A 18 -3.49 5.39 -12.08
CA PHE A 18 -2.40 5.93 -12.88
C PHE A 18 -2.21 7.45 -12.74
N GLY A 19 -1.04 7.93 -13.19
CA GLY A 19 -0.73 9.36 -13.24
C GLY A 19 -0.28 9.97 -11.92
N PHE A 20 -0.09 9.15 -10.89
CA PHE A 20 0.39 9.57 -9.57
C PHE A 20 1.71 8.86 -9.22
N ASP A 21 2.68 9.60 -8.67
CA ASP A 21 3.93 9.03 -8.19
C ASP A 21 3.85 8.73 -6.70
N TYR A 22 3.48 7.49 -6.38
CA TYR A 22 3.35 7.01 -5.01
C TYR A 22 4.67 6.99 -4.25
N ASN A 23 5.80 6.74 -4.93
CA ASN A 23 7.10 6.71 -4.27
C ASN A 23 7.54 8.13 -3.88
N ALA A 24 7.32 9.11 -4.75
CA ALA A 24 7.53 10.51 -4.42
C ALA A 24 6.60 10.99 -3.29
N TRP A 25 5.32 10.59 -3.33
CA TRP A 25 4.36 10.90 -2.26
C TRP A 25 4.76 10.30 -0.91
N ALA A 26 5.25 9.06 -0.89
CA ALA A 26 5.68 8.39 0.34
C ALA A 26 7.00 8.91 0.90
N ASN A 27 7.81 9.58 0.07
CA ASN A 27 9.08 10.12 0.51
C ASN A 27 8.89 11.13 1.65
N GLY A 28 9.63 10.94 2.75
CA GLY A 28 9.53 11.77 3.96
C GLY A 28 8.31 11.50 4.84
N LYS A 29 7.46 10.52 4.51
CA LYS A 29 6.40 10.05 5.42
C LYS A 29 6.94 9.02 6.40
N GLU A 30 6.50 9.12 7.66
CA GLU A 30 6.80 8.16 8.72
C GLU A 30 5.58 7.27 8.96
N PHE A 31 5.44 6.22 8.16
CA PHE A 31 4.40 5.22 8.38
C PHE A 31 4.72 4.41 9.63
N LYS A 32 3.68 3.97 10.35
CA LYS A 32 3.79 3.09 11.52
C LYS A 32 2.97 1.83 11.33
N VAL A 33 3.27 0.79 12.11
CA VAL A 33 2.36 -0.35 12.22
C VAL A 33 0.96 0.16 12.61
N ASP A 34 -0.05 -0.46 12.02
CA ASP A 34 -1.48 -0.13 12.10
C ASP A 34 -1.92 1.15 11.37
N ASP A 35 -0.99 1.94 10.79
CA ASP A 35 -1.37 2.97 9.83
C ASP A 35 -2.07 2.35 8.62
N THR A 36 -2.97 3.12 8.02
CA THR A 36 -3.74 2.67 6.86
C THR A 36 -3.57 3.60 5.65
N LEU A 37 -3.47 3.01 4.47
CA LEU A 37 -3.65 3.72 3.20
C LEU A 37 -5.13 3.57 2.83
N GLY A 38 -5.87 4.69 2.80
CA GLY A 38 -7.32 4.64 2.80
C GLY A 38 -7.99 5.94 2.36
N LYS A 39 -8.33 5.97 1.08
CA LYS A 39 -9.68 6.13 0.52
C LYS A 39 -9.50 5.92 -0.98
N PHE A 40 -9.29 4.67 -1.41
CA PHE A 40 -9.19 4.37 -2.84
C PHE A 40 -10.60 4.50 -3.46
N TYR A 41 -11.08 5.73 -3.58
CA TYR A 41 -12.28 6.10 -4.33
C TYR A 41 -11.83 6.37 -5.76
N GLY A 42 -12.36 5.60 -6.70
CA GLY A 42 -12.17 5.88 -8.13
C GLY A 42 -12.22 4.62 -8.96
N SER A 43 -13.41 4.34 -9.52
CA SER A 43 -13.67 3.45 -10.66
C SER A 43 -12.90 2.13 -10.69
N ASP A 44 -13.57 1.08 -10.22
CA ASP A 44 -13.19 -0.33 -10.32
C ASP A 44 -12.02 -0.78 -9.45
N ALA A 45 -12.39 -1.23 -8.25
CA ALA A 45 -11.75 -2.37 -7.57
C ALA A 45 -11.46 -3.58 -8.49
N ASN A 46 -12.09 -3.63 -9.68
CA ASN A 46 -11.88 -4.63 -10.71
C ASN A 46 -10.78 -4.25 -11.75
N LEU A 47 -10.30 -3.00 -11.76
CA LEU A 47 -9.30 -2.49 -12.70
C LEU A 47 -7.90 -2.44 -12.08
N HIS A 48 -7.81 -2.16 -10.79
CA HIS A 48 -6.56 -2.12 -10.03
C HIS A 48 -6.76 -2.84 -8.71
N ASP A 49 -5.77 -3.62 -8.29
CA ASP A 49 -5.72 -4.19 -6.95
C ASP A 49 -4.48 -3.71 -6.18
N VAL A 50 -4.39 -4.10 -4.91
CA VAL A 50 -3.21 -3.84 -4.06
C VAL A 50 -2.66 -5.17 -3.54
N VAL A 51 -1.47 -5.49 -4.01
CA VAL A 51 -0.70 -6.66 -3.62
C VAL A 51 0.56 -6.21 -2.91
N GLU A 52 0.81 -6.79 -1.74
CA GLU A 52 2.11 -6.68 -1.08
C GLU A 52 3.06 -7.73 -1.66
N THR A 53 4.22 -7.29 -2.09
CA THR A 53 5.26 -8.13 -2.69
C THR A 53 6.61 -7.86 -2.03
N ASN A 54 7.58 -8.75 -2.27
CA ASN A 54 8.96 -8.47 -1.93
C ASN A 54 9.59 -7.49 -2.95
N TYR A 55 10.85 -7.12 -2.72
CA TYR A 55 11.57 -6.21 -3.62
C TYR A 55 11.67 -6.72 -5.07
N ASP A 56 11.79 -8.03 -5.29
CA ASP A 56 11.94 -8.60 -6.64
C ASP A 56 10.65 -8.42 -7.45
N GLY A 57 9.49 -8.69 -6.85
CA GLY A 57 8.20 -8.48 -7.54
C GLY A 57 7.95 -7.01 -7.82
N TYR A 58 8.28 -6.12 -6.88
CA TYR A 58 8.16 -4.66 -7.03
C TYR A 58 9.08 -4.08 -8.12
N SER A 59 10.35 -4.51 -8.15
CA SER A 59 11.36 -3.95 -9.05
C SER A 59 11.23 -4.50 -10.47
N SER A 60 10.90 -5.79 -10.61
CA SER A 60 10.73 -6.44 -11.91
C SER A 60 9.34 -6.25 -12.52
N CYS A 61 8.35 -5.84 -11.71
CA CYS A 61 6.93 -5.86 -12.10
C CYS A 61 6.47 -7.23 -12.60
N SER A 62 7.02 -8.30 -12.03
CA SER A 62 6.63 -9.68 -12.30
C SER A 62 6.16 -10.31 -10.99
N LEU A 63 4.86 -10.52 -10.87
CA LEU A 63 4.29 -11.18 -9.70
C LEU A 63 4.19 -12.69 -9.93
N THR A 64 4.71 -13.44 -8.96
CA THR A 64 4.69 -14.90 -8.90
C THR A 64 4.26 -15.32 -7.49
N PRO A 65 3.78 -16.56 -7.30
CA PRO A 65 3.47 -17.04 -5.95
C PRO A 65 4.62 -16.95 -4.95
N ASN A 66 5.88 -16.89 -5.41
CA ASN A 66 7.06 -16.83 -4.55
C ASN A 66 7.41 -15.41 -4.07
N ASN A 67 6.91 -14.38 -4.74
CA ASN A 67 7.21 -12.99 -4.40
C ASN A 67 5.98 -12.20 -3.93
N ILE A 68 4.78 -12.75 -4.08
CA ILE A 68 3.57 -12.23 -3.43
C ILE A 68 3.62 -12.61 -1.96
N LEU A 69 3.57 -11.60 -1.08
CA LEU A 69 3.57 -11.81 0.36
C LEU A 69 2.12 -11.96 0.88
N ARG A 70 1.21 -11.13 0.37
CA ARG A 70 -0.24 -11.25 0.62
C ARG A 70 -1.06 -10.38 -0.33
N PRO A 71 -2.31 -10.78 -0.65
CA PRO A 71 -3.33 -9.83 -1.09
C PRO A 71 -3.63 -8.91 0.09
N SER A 72 -3.45 -7.61 -0.09
CA SER A 72 -3.18 -6.77 1.09
C SER A 72 -4.18 -5.64 1.32
N TRP A 73 -5.35 -5.73 0.69
CA TRP A 73 -6.42 -4.78 0.93
C TRP A 73 -7.72 -5.45 1.38
N THR A 74 -8.41 -4.77 2.28
CA THR A 74 -9.76 -5.11 2.72
C THR A 74 -10.74 -4.12 2.13
N VAL A 75 -11.98 -4.56 1.92
CA VAL A 75 -13.09 -3.69 1.49
C VAL A 75 -14.00 -3.48 2.69
N ASP A 76 -14.26 -2.23 3.05
CA ASP A 76 -15.22 -1.91 4.10
C ASP A 76 -16.67 -2.07 3.63
N ALA A 77 -17.63 -1.93 4.54
CA ALA A 77 -19.05 -2.05 4.24
C ALA A 77 -19.58 -1.01 3.23
N ASN A 78 -18.82 0.06 2.96
CA ASN A 78 -19.15 1.10 2.00
C ASN A 78 -18.46 0.88 0.64
N GLY A 79 -17.78 -0.25 0.46
CA GLY A 79 -17.04 -0.55 -0.76
C GLY A 79 -15.68 0.13 -0.84
N GLN A 80 -15.18 0.73 0.25
CA GLN A 80 -13.88 1.39 0.26
C GLN A 80 -12.78 0.37 0.55
N ALA A 81 -11.83 0.31 -0.36
CA ALA A 81 -10.60 -0.40 -0.20
C ALA A 81 -9.69 0.28 0.85
N LYS A 82 -9.06 -0.51 1.72
CA LYS A 82 -8.02 -0.04 2.65
C LYS A 82 -6.86 -1.04 2.73
N TYR A 83 -5.64 -0.53 2.80
CA TYR A 83 -4.45 -1.31 3.11
C TYR A 83 -3.97 -0.96 4.52
N THR A 84 -3.61 -1.95 5.34
CA THR A 84 -3.06 -1.75 6.69
C THR A 84 -1.61 -2.21 6.76
N PHE A 85 -0.71 -1.36 7.25
CA PHE A 85 0.67 -1.74 7.52
C PHE A 85 0.72 -2.64 8.75
N SER A 86 0.94 -3.95 8.56
CA SER A 86 0.93 -4.90 9.68
C SER A 86 2.32 -5.27 10.20
N ASN A 87 3.38 -4.96 9.44
CA ASN A 87 4.75 -5.28 9.78
C ASN A 87 5.64 -4.04 9.61
N PRO A 88 6.62 -3.83 10.50
CA PRO A 88 7.64 -2.80 10.32
C PRO A 88 8.61 -3.20 9.19
N GLY A 89 9.35 -2.22 8.69
CA GLY A 89 10.35 -2.37 7.64
C GLY A 89 9.89 -1.83 6.28
N LEU A 90 10.63 -2.20 5.23
CA LEU A 90 10.29 -1.81 3.87
C LEU A 90 9.14 -2.68 3.35
N VAL A 91 8.04 -2.01 3.01
CA VAL A 91 6.84 -2.60 2.42
C VAL A 91 6.75 -2.16 0.97
N TYR A 92 6.52 -3.11 0.06
CA TYR A 92 6.35 -2.85 -1.36
C TYR A 92 4.95 -3.25 -1.82
N LEU A 93 4.21 -2.28 -2.36
CA LEU A 93 2.87 -2.48 -2.88
C LEU A 93 2.84 -2.27 -4.39
N THR A 94 2.03 -3.05 -5.09
CA THR A 94 1.72 -2.84 -6.51
C THR A 94 0.37 -3.46 -6.87
N SER A 95 0.02 -3.47 -8.16
CA SER A 95 -1.15 -4.16 -8.71
C SER A 95 -0.71 -5.40 -9.49
N SER A 96 -1.48 -6.48 -9.38
CA SER A 96 -1.33 -7.72 -10.15
C SER A 96 -1.96 -7.65 -11.53
N MET A 97 -2.73 -6.60 -11.82
CA MET A 97 -3.31 -6.38 -13.13
C MET A 97 -2.22 -6.10 -14.16
N LEU A 98 -2.39 -6.68 -15.35
CA LEU A 98 -1.35 -6.67 -16.38
C LEU A 98 -1.01 -5.23 -16.81
N GLY A 99 0.26 -4.84 -16.64
CA GLY A 99 0.79 -3.54 -17.06
C GLY A 99 0.73 -2.45 -16.00
N ASP A 100 0.02 -2.66 -14.90
CA ASP A 100 -0.16 -1.62 -13.87
C ASP A 100 1.15 -1.25 -13.18
N CYS A 101 1.85 -2.25 -12.65
CA CYS A 101 3.14 -2.04 -12.00
C CYS A 101 4.14 -1.34 -12.95
N ALA A 102 4.20 -1.79 -14.20
CA ALA A 102 5.08 -1.22 -15.22
C ALA A 102 4.73 0.23 -15.57
N SER A 103 3.45 0.60 -15.39
CA SER A 103 2.93 1.97 -15.52
C SER A 103 3.09 2.81 -14.24
N ASN A 104 3.97 2.37 -13.33
CA ASN A 104 4.30 3.02 -12.06
C ASN A 104 3.20 2.97 -10.99
N LEU A 105 2.22 2.06 -11.11
CA LEU A 105 1.26 1.80 -10.04
C LEU A 105 1.90 0.92 -8.95
N LYS A 106 2.82 1.53 -8.21
CA LYS A 106 3.62 0.87 -7.18
C LYS A 106 4.13 1.84 -6.12
N LEU A 107 4.25 1.36 -4.89
CA LEU A 107 4.65 2.13 -3.72
C LEU A 107 5.72 1.36 -2.93
N ALA A 108 6.79 2.03 -2.55
CA ALA A 108 7.71 1.61 -1.50
C ALA A 108 7.49 2.49 -0.26
N ALA A 109 7.22 1.88 0.89
CA ALA A 109 6.97 2.55 2.16
C ALA A 109 7.91 2.03 3.23
N ASN A 110 8.45 2.93 4.04
CA ASN A 110 9.24 2.59 5.23
C ASN A 110 8.36 2.67 6.48
N VAL A 111 8.06 1.52 7.08
CA VAL A 111 7.14 1.39 8.21
C VAL A 111 7.92 1.24 9.50
N GLN A 112 7.65 2.11 10.47
CA GLN A 112 8.20 2.05 11.81
C GLN A 112 7.41 1.09 12.70
N SER A 113 8.10 0.48 13.66
CA SER A 113 7.50 -0.33 14.73
C SER A 113 6.66 0.50 15.70
#